data_AF-A0A2J8Y2I0-F1
#
_entry.id   AF-A0A2J8Y2I0-F1
#
_cell.length_a   1.000
_cell.length_b   1.000
_cell.length_c   1.000
_cell.angle_alpha   90.00
_cell.angle_beta   90.00
_cell.angle_gamma   90.00
#
_symmetry.space_group_name_H-M   'P 1'
#
loop_
_entity.id
_entity.type
_entity.pdbx_description
1 polymer ?
#
loop_
_entity_poly.entity_id
_entity_poly.type
_entity_poly.pdbx_seq_one_letter_code
_entity_poly.pdbx_strand_id
1 'polypeptide(L)'
;MGELASESQGSKELGDVLFQMAEVHRQIQNQLEEMLKSFHNELLTQLEQKVELDSRYLSAALKKYQTEQRSKGDALDKCQAELKKLRKKSQGSKNPQKYSDKELQYIDAISNKQGELENYVSDGYKTALTEERRRFCFLVEKQCAVAKNSAAYHSKGKELLAQKLPLWQQACADPSKIPERAVQLMQQVASNGATLPSALSASKSNLVISDPIPGAKPLPVPPELAPFVGRMSA
;
A
#
# COMPACT_ATOMS: atom_id res chain seq x y z
N MET A 1 14.83 23.51 -18.27
CA MET A 1 16.12 22.94 -18.71
C MET A 1 16.04 22.29 -20.09
N GLY A 2 15.11 21.35 -20.34
CA GLY A 2 14.95 20.75 -21.67
C GLY A 2 14.69 21.76 -22.80
N GLU A 3 13.79 22.72 -22.57
CA GLU A 3 13.51 23.83 -23.50
C GLU A 3 14.78 24.66 -23.80
N LEU A 4 15.49 25.12 -22.76
CA LEU A 4 16.74 25.87 -22.92
C LEU A 4 17.81 25.11 -23.71
N ALA A 5 17.96 23.80 -23.46
CA ALA A 5 18.89 22.97 -24.21
C ALA A 5 18.45 22.84 -25.69
N SER A 6 17.16 22.71 -25.95
CA SER A 6 16.58 22.62 -27.30
C SER A 6 16.77 23.90 -28.12
N GLU A 7 16.80 25.05 -27.46
CA GLU A 7 17.06 26.36 -28.06
C GLU A 7 18.56 26.68 -28.18
N SER A 8 19.42 25.92 -27.52
CA SER A 8 20.88 26.13 -27.56
C SER A 8 21.48 25.80 -28.93
N GLN A 9 22.63 26.38 -29.24
CA GLN A 9 23.35 26.07 -30.49
C GLN A 9 24.11 24.73 -30.41
N GLY A 10 24.51 24.32 -29.19
CA GLY A 10 25.44 23.22 -28.96
C GLY A 10 24.86 21.94 -28.35
N SER A 11 23.61 21.98 -27.89
CA SER A 11 23.10 20.94 -26.99
C SER A 11 21.64 20.58 -27.26
N LYS A 12 21.17 20.76 -28.50
CA LYS A 12 19.76 20.54 -28.85
C LYS A 12 19.30 19.11 -28.53
N GLU A 13 20.14 18.12 -28.83
CA GLU A 13 19.87 16.71 -28.55
C GLU A 13 19.73 16.40 -27.05
N LEU A 14 20.37 17.19 -26.18
CA LEU A 14 20.23 17.06 -24.74
C LEU A 14 18.88 17.57 -24.25
N GLY A 15 18.23 18.47 -25.00
CA GLY A 15 16.85 18.87 -24.76
C GLY A 15 15.88 17.70 -24.84
N ASP A 16 15.97 16.92 -25.92
CA ASP A 16 15.15 15.71 -26.13
C ASP A 16 15.41 14.66 -25.04
N VAL A 17 16.66 14.49 -24.61
CA VAL A 17 17.01 13.60 -23.50
C VAL A 17 16.32 14.04 -22.21
N LEU A 18 16.39 15.32 -21.86
CA LEU A 18 15.75 15.86 -20.65
C LEU A 18 14.22 15.72 -20.69
N PHE A 19 13.58 15.93 -21.84
CA PHE A 19 12.15 15.69 -22.00
C PHE A 19 11.78 14.22 -21.83
N GLN A 20 12.57 13.30 -22.41
CA GLN A 20 12.36 11.87 -22.22
C GLN A 20 12.52 11.43 -20.77
N MET A 21 13.48 12.00 -20.03
CA MET A 21 13.65 11.74 -18.60
C MET A 21 12.41 12.18 -17.81
N ALA A 22 11.91 13.39 -18.06
CA ALA A 22 10.69 13.89 -17.42
C ALA A 22 9.47 13.02 -17.74
N GLU A 23 9.34 12.56 -18.99
CA GLU A 23 8.24 11.69 -19.40
C GLU A 23 8.31 10.30 -18.76
N VAL A 24 9.50 9.70 -18.65
CA VAL A 24 9.68 8.44 -17.91
C VAL A 24 9.29 8.62 -16.44
N HIS A 25 9.72 9.70 -15.79
CA HIS A 25 9.31 10.00 -14.42
C HIS A 25 7.79 10.15 -14.30
N ARG A 26 7.14 10.87 -15.22
CA ARG A 26 5.68 11.02 -15.24
C ARG A 26 4.97 9.67 -15.34
N GLN A 27 5.42 8.77 -16.21
CA GLN A 27 4.82 7.44 -16.36
C GLN A 27 4.99 6.57 -15.10
N ILE A 28 6.16 6.62 -14.47
CA ILE A 28 6.44 5.91 -13.21
C ILE A 28 5.55 6.48 -12.09
N GLN A 29 5.44 7.80 -12.00
CA GLN A 29 4.60 8.49 -11.02
C GLN A 29 3.12 8.12 -11.16
N ASN A 30 2.60 8.04 -12.40
CA ASN A 30 1.22 7.60 -12.62
C ASN A 30 0.96 6.19 -12.07
N GLN A 31 1.91 5.25 -12.22
CA GLN A 31 1.76 3.92 -11.63
C GLN A 31 1.82 3.93 -10.10
N LEU A 32 2.64 4.82 -9.53
CA LEU A 32 2.67 5.02 -8.08
C LEU A 32 1.32 5.54 -7.55
N GLU A 33 0.69 6.47 -8.26
CA GLU A 33 -0.63 7.01 -7.92
C GLU A 33 -1.72 5.93 -7.97
N GLU A 34 -1.69 5.03 -8.96
CA GLU A 34 -2.62 3.90 -9.00
C GLU A 34 -2.41 2.94 -7.81
N MET A 35 -1.16 2.66 -7.43
CA MET A 35 -0.86 1.90 -6.21
C MET A 35 -1.39 2.60 -4.95
N LEU A 36 -1.21 3.93 -4.83
CA LEU A 36 -1.72 4.71 -3.70
C LEU A 36 -3.25 4.72 -3.64
N LYS A 37 -3.94 4.85 -4.78
CA LYS A 37 -5.40 4.76 -4.87
C LYS A 37 -5.90 3.38 -4.41
N SER A 38 -5.25 2.31 -4.85
CA SER A 38 -5.58 0.96 -4.40
C SER A 38 -5.34 0.78 -2.90
N PHE A 39 -4.22 1.26 -2.37
CA PHE A 39 -3.96 1.24 -0.93
C PHE A 39 -5.05 1.95 -0.12
N HIS A 40 -5.47 3.14 -0.57
CA HIS A 40 -6.54 3.86 0.12
C HIS A 40 -7.89 3.14 0.00
N ASN A 41 -8.35 2.88 -1.22
CA ASN A 41 -9.71 2.40 -1.48
C ASN A 41 -9.91 0.91 -1.14
N GLU A 42 -8.91 0.07 -1.38
CA GLU A 42 -9.04 -1.38 -1.23
C GLU A 42 -8.53 -1.90 0.11
N LEU A 43 -7.56 -1.21 0.74
CA LEU A 43 -7.04 -1.60 2.03
C LEU A 43 -7.62 -0.75 3.16
N LEU A 44 -7.36 0.57 3.17
CA LEU A 44 -7.77 1.41 4.30
C LEU A 44 -9.29 1.47 4.44
N THR A 45 -10.00 1.89 3.38
CA THR A 45 -11.45 2.03 3.40
C THR A 45 -12.15 0.70 3.71
N GLN A 46 -11.70 -0.41 3.14
CA GLN A 46 -12.34 -1.70 3.41
C GLN A 46 -12.07 -2.21 4.84
N LEU A 47 -10.87 -1.97 5.39
CA LEU A 47 -10.58 -2.32 6.79
C LEU A 47 -11.41 -1.48 7.75
N GLU A 48 -11.53 -0.17 7.53
CA GLU A 48 -12.36 0.72 8.33
C GLU A 48 -13.82 0.27 8.34
N GLN A 49 -14.39 0.01 7.15
CA GLN A 49 -15.75 -0.51 7.02
C GLN A 49 -15.93 -1.84 7.76
N LYS A 50 -14.96 -2.75 7.64
CA LYS A 50 -15.04 -4.07 8.26
C LYS A 50 -14.97 -3.99 9.78
N VAL A 51 -14.12 -3.13 10.34
CA VAL A 51 -14.02 -2.93 11.80
C VAL A 51 -15.30 -2.31 12.37
N GLU A 52 -15.90 -1.34 11.67
CA GLU A 52 -17.16 -0.70 12.08
C GLU A 52 -18.31 -1.72 12.12
N LEU A 53 -18.42 -2.57 11.09
CA LEU A 53 -19.43 -3.63 11.05
C LEU A 53 -19.16 -4.72 12.11
N ASP A 54 -17.89 -5.13 12.28
CA ASP A 54 -17.50 -6.16 13.25
C ASP A 54 -17.82 -5.74 14.68
N SER A 55 -17.66 -4.45 15.04
CA SER A 55 -17.99 -3.93 16.38
C SER A 55 -19.43 -4.25 16.80
N ARG A 56 -20.37 -4.07 15.87
CA ARG A 56 -21.81 -4.34 16.10
C ARG A 56 -22.12 -5.82 16.03
N TYR A 57 -21.59 -6.51 15.01
CA TYR A 57 -21.85 -7.92 14.77
C TYR A 57 -21.30 -8.82 15.88
N LEU A 58 -20.04 -8.62 16.30
CA LEU A 58 -19.37 -9.47 17.30
C LEU A 58 -20.10 -9.44 18.64
N SER A 59 -20.52 -8.25 19.07
CA SER A 59 -21.26 -8.08 20.33
C SER A 59 -22.58 -8.86 20.31
N ALA A 60 -23.33 -8.78 19.20
CA ALA A 60 -24.59 -9.51 19.04
C ALA A 60 -24.38 -11.03 18.94
N ALA A 61 -23.38 -11.47 18.17
CA ALA A 61 -23.05 -12.87 17.99
C ALA A 61 -22.59 -13.52 19.31
N LEU A 62 -21.72 -12.85 20.07
CA LEU A 62 -21.27 -13.33 21.38
C LEU A 62 -22.43 -13.45 22.36
N LYS A 63 -23.28 -12.42 22.44
CA LYS A 63 -24.45 -12.43 23.33
C LYS A 63 -25.43 -13.56 22.98
N LYS A 64 -25.67 -13.79 21.69
CA LYS A 64 -26.48 -14.91 21.21
C LYS A 64 -25.89 -16.25 21.65
N TYR A 65 -24.59 -16.46 21.41
CA TYR A 65 -23.90 -17.67 21.81
C TYR A 65 -24.03 -17.94 23.31
N GLN A 66 -23.76 -16.93 24.15
CA GLN A 66 -23.83 -17.03 25.60
C GLN A 66 -25.25 -17.33 26.11
N THR A 67 -26.27 -16.73 25.48
CA THR A 67 -27.67 -16.93 25.87
C THR A 67 -28.12 -18.36 25.57
N GLU A 68 -27.82 -18.87 24.37
CA GLU A 68 -28.17 -20.24 23.98
C GLU A 68 -27.37 -21.30 24.74
N GLN A 69 -26.06 -21.06 24.97
CA GLN A 69 -25.22 -21.95 25.78
C GLN A 69 -25.76 -22.07 27.21
N ARG A 70 -26.12 -20.95 27.83
CA ARG A 70 -26.73 -20.92 29.16
C ARG A 70 -28.07 -21.63 29.17
N SER A 71 -28.94 -21.35 28.20
CA SER A 71 -30.26 -21.98 28.12
C SER A 71 -30.17 -23.51 28.02
N LYS A 72 -29.21 -24.04 27.24
CA LYS A 72 -28.95 -25.49 27.15
C LYS A 72 -28.41 -26.06 28.46
N GLY A 73 -27.50 -25.34 29.13
CA GLY A 73 -27.00 -25.69 30.46
C GLY A 73 -28.12 -25.77 31.51
N ASP A 74 -28.93 -24.72 31.60
CA ASP A 74 -30.06 -24.65 32.54
C ASP A 74 -31.07 -25.80 32.31
N ALA A 75 -31.32 -26.17 31.04
CA ALA A 75 -32.20 -27.27 30.69
C ALA A 75 -31.64 -28.64 31.10
N LEU A 76 -30.31 -28.83 31.00
CA LEU A 76 -29.61 -30.02 31.46
C LEU A 76 -29.67 -30.13 32.98
N ASP A 77 -29.30 -29.06 33.69
CA ASP A 77 -29.30 -28.99 35.16
C ASP A 77 -30.69 -29.25 35.75
N LYS A 78 -31.73 -28.68 35.13
CA LYS A 78 -33.12 -28.95 35.50
C LYS A 78 -33.47 -30.43 35.35
N CYS A 79 -33.05 -31.06 34.26
CA CYS A 79 -33.32 -32.49 34.01
C CYS A 79 -32.61 -33.38 35.03
N GLN A 80 -31.35 -33.07 35.35
CA GLN A 80 -30.58 -33.75 36.40
C GLN A 80 -31.20 -33.58 37.79
N ALA A 81 -31.68 -32.37 38.12
CA ALA A 81 -32.35 -32.10 39.38
C ALA A 81 -33.65 -32.91 39.54
N GLU A 82 -34.45 -33.04 38.47
CA GLU A 82 -35.67 -33.86 38.49
C GLU A 82 -35.37 -35.36 38.65
N LEU A 83 -34.33 -35.89 37.99
CA LEU A 83 -33.87 -37.26 38.23
C LEU A 83 -33.44 -37.47 39.68
N LYS A 84 -32.68 -36.53 40.25
CA LYS A 84 -32.25 -36.59 41.66
C LYS A 84 -33.45 -36.56 42.62
N LYS A 85 -34.49 -35.77 42.31
CA LYS A 85 -35.75 -35.76 43.08
C LYS A 85 -36.51 -37.08 42.93
N LEU A 86 -36.56 -37.66 41.72
CA LEU A 86 -37.22 -38.94 41.47
C LEU A 86 -36.58 -40.07 42.28
N ARG A 87 -35.25 -40.16 42.28
CA ARG A 87 -34.48 -41.16 43.05
C ARG A 87 -34.70 -41.06 44.56
N LYS A 88 -34.90 -39.84 45.09
CA LYS A 88 -35.28 -39.66 46.51
C LYS A 88 -36.69 -40.17 46.81
N LYS A 89 -37.62 -40.02 45.87
CA LYS A 89 -39.02 -40.46 46.01
C LYS A 89 -39.20 -41.97 45.78
N SER A 90 -38.30 -42.62 45.06
CA SER A 90 -38.38 -44.06 44.78
C SER A 90 -37.96 -44.91 45.98
N GLN A 91 -37.11 -44.39 46.88
CA GLN A 91 -36.72 -45.10 48.11
C GLN A 91 -37.93 -45.31 49.04
N GLY A 92 -38.29 -46.58 49.27
CA GLY A 92 -39.45 -46.97 50.10
C GLY A 92 -40.78 -47.09 49.36
N SER A 93 -40.79 -46.94 48.03
CA SER A 93 -41.99 -47.09 47.21
C SER A 93 -42.46 -48.55 47.13
N LYS A 94 -43.78 -48.78 47.26
CA LYS A 94 -44.43 -50.09 47.04
C LYS A 94 -44.52 -50.50 45.56
N ASN A 95 -44.10 -49.64 44.63
CA ASN A 95 -44.27 -49.87 43.20
C ASN A 95 -42.97 -49.60 42.39
N PRO A 96 -41.93 -50.45 42.51
CA PRO A 96 -40.57 -50.17 42.05
C PRO A 96 -40.45 -50.03 40.52
N GLN A 97 -41.13 -50.88 39.75
CA GLN A 97 -41.07 -50.87 38.27
C GLN A 97 -41.41 -49.50 37.67
N LYS A 98 -42.47 -48.84 38.15
CA LYS A 98 -42.94 -47.55 37.62
C LYS A 98 -41.92 -46.41 37.81
N TYR A 99 -41.11 -46.49 38.87
CA TYR A 99 -40.03 -45.51 39.08
C TYR A 99 -38.83 -45.84 38.19
N SER A 100 -38.55 -47.12 37.95
CA SER A 100 -37.47 -47.57 37.05
C SER A 100 -37.64 -47.04 35.62
N ASP A 101 -38.83 -47.19 35.03
CA ASP A 101 -39.10 -46.72 33.66
C ASP A 101 -38.94 -45.20 33.55
N LYS A 102 -39.40 -44.47 34.56
CA LYS A 102 -39.30 -43.02 34.62
C LYS A 102 -37.87 -42.54 34.86
N GLU A 103 -37.08 -43.27 35.64
CA GLU A 103 -35.65 -43.00 35.80
C GLU A 103 -34.89 -43.20 34.49
N LEU A 104 -35.20 -44.27 33.73
CA LEU A 104 -34.59 -44.52 32.43
C LEU A 104 -34.89 -43.38 31.44
N GLN A 105 -36.14 -42.93 31.36
CA GLN A 105 -36.51 -41.78 30.53
C GLN A 105 -35.73 -40.50 30.89
N TYR A 106 -35.50 -40.25 32.18
CA TYR A 106 -34.68 -39.10 32.60
C TYR A 106 -33.20 -39.28 32.25
N ILE A 107 -32.66 -40.50 32.35
CA ILE A 107 -31.26 -40.78 31.96
C ILE A 107 -31.08 -40.52 30.47
N ASP A 108 -31.97 -41.02 29.62
CA ASP A 108 -31.92 -40.77 28.16
C ASP A 108 -32.07 -39.28 27.85
N ALA A 109 -33.00 -38.60 28.52
CA ALA A 109 -33.21 -37.17 28.34
C ALA A 109 -32.03 -36.31 28.82
N ILE A 110 -31.28 -36.76 29.83
CA ILE A 110 -30.03 -36.11 30.27
C ILE A 110 -28.94 -36.37 29.25
N SER A 111 -28.77 -37.61 28.79
CA SER A 111 -27.77 -37.96 27.78
C SER A 111 -27.95 -37.15 26.50
N ASN A 112 -29.19 -37.02 26.01
CA ASN A 112 -29.50 -36.19 24.84
C ASN A 112 -29.18 -34.71 25.07
N LYS A 113 -29.62 -34.12 26.19
CA LYS A 113 -29.34 -32.70 26.50
C LYS A 113 -27.86 -32.42 26.69
N GLN A 114 -27.13 -33.36 27.28
CA GLN A 114 -25.69 -33.26 27.45
C GLN A 114 -24.98 -33.28 26.10
N GLY A 115 -25.33 -34.22 25.22
CA GLY A 115 -24.80 -34.24 23.85
C GLY A 115 -25.13 -32.97 23.06
N GLU A 116 -26.35 -32.43 23.21
CA GLU A 116 -26.71 -31.15 22.59
C GLU A 116 -25.88 -29.97 23.11
N LEU A 117 -25.57 -29.91 24.41
CA LEU A 117 -24.75 -28.87 24.99
C LEU A 117 -23.29 -29.01 24.54
N GLU A 118 -22.73 -30.21 24.58
CA GLU A 118 -21.36 -30.50 24.16
C GLU A 118 -21.15 -30.18 22.67
N ASN A 119 -22.08 -30.60 21.80
CA ASN A 119 -22.06 -30.26 20.38
C ASN A 119 -22.14 -28.74 20.17
N TYR A 120 -23.05 -28.06 20.88
CA TYR A 120 -23.20 -26.61 20.77
C TYR A 120 -21.93 -25.85 21.20
N VAL A 121 -21.26 -26.28 22.26
CA VAL A 121 -19.99 -25.70 22.72
C VAL A 121 -18.87 -25.96 21.72
N SER A 122 -18.76 -27.19 21.20
CA SER A 122 -17.76 -27.56 20.19
C SER A 122 -17.91 -26.75 18.90
N ASP A 123 -19.14 -26.67 18.37
CA ASP A 123 -19.46 -25.91 17.17
C ASP A 123 -19.26 -24.41 17.38
N GLY A 124 -19.59 -23.90 18.57
CA GLY A 124 -19.32 -22.53 18.98
C GLY A 124 -17.82 -22.20 18.98
N TYR A 125 -16.99 -23.09 19.53
CA TYR A 125 -15.53 -22.93 19.53
C TYR A 125 -14.95 -22.96 18.11
N LYS A 126 -15.38 -23.92 17.28
CA LYS A 126 -14.97 -24.00 15.86
C LYS A 126 -15.37 -22.73 15.10
N THR A 127 -16.57 -22.21 15.36
CA THR A 127 -17.07 -20.97 14.76
C THR A 127 -16.22 -19.77 15.19
N ALA A 128 -15.89 -19.65 16.48
CA ALA A 128 -15.05 -18.58 17.00
C ALA A 128 -13.65 -18.57 16.35
N LEU A 129 -12.99 -19.73 16.26
CA LEU A 129 -11.69 -19.84 15.58
C LEU A 129 -11.79 -19.52 14.08
N THR A 130 -12.87 -19.93 13.43
CA THR A 130 -13.11 -19.62 12.02
C THR A 130 -13.26 -18.11 11.81
N GLU A 131 -13.99 -17.45 12.71
CA GLU A 131 -14.20 -16.01 12.69
C GLU A 131 -12.89 -15.24 12.94
N GLU A 132 -12.05 -15.69 13.87
CA GLU A 132 -10.70 -15.15 14.07
C GLU A 132 -9.87 -15.28 12.78
N ARG A 133 -9.79 -16.49 12.22
CA ARG A 133 -9.03 -16.76 11.00
C ARG A 133 -9.51 -15.91 9.81
N ARG A 134 -10.83 -15.76 9.62
CA ARG A 134 -11.41 -14.94 8.55
C ARG A 134 -10.93 -13.48 8.60
N ARG A 135 -10.79 -12.92 9.80
CA ARG A 135 -10.30 -11.53 9.98
C ARG A 135 -8.86 -11.37 9.52
N PHE A 136 -7.99 -12.29 9.91
CA PHE A 136 -6.60 -12.26 9.45
C PHE A 136 -6.45 -12.59 7.97
N CYS A 137 -7.20 -13.56 7.45
CA CYS A 137 -7.20 -13.86 6.01
C CYS A 137 -7.60 -12.64 5.18
N PHE A 138 -8.62 -11.90 5.61
CA PHE A 138 -9.03 -10.66 4.94
C PHE A 138 -7.90 -9.63 4.92
N LEU A 139 -7.22 -9.40 6.05
CA LEU A 139 -6.08 -8.48 6.11
C LEU A 139 -4.97 -8.89 5.12
N VAL A 140 -4.61 -10.17 5.11
CA VAL A 140 -3.61 -10.72 4.19
C VAL A 140 -4.04 -10.53 2.73
N GLU A 141 -5.31 -10.80 2.40
CA GLU A 141 -5.86 -10.61 1.07
C GLU A 141 -5.71 -9.15 0.59
N LYS A 142 -6.04 -8.17 1.44
CA LYS A 142 -5.90 -6.74 1.07
C LYS A 142 -4.45 -6.33 0.92
N GLN A 143 -3.56 -6.83 1.76
CA GLN A 143 -2.11 -6.62 1.60
C GLN A 143 -1.59 -7.22 0.29
N CYS A 144 -2.04 -8.42 -0.09
CA CYS A 144 -1.67 -9.03 -1.37
C CYS A 144 -2.13 -8.19 -2.58
N ALA A 145 -3.32 -7.58 -2.51
CA ALA A 145 -3.81 -6.69 -3.57
C ALA A 145 -2.90 -5.46 -3.74
N VAL A 146 -2.54 -4.79 -2.64
CA VAL A 146 -1.62 -3.65 -2.66
C VAL A 146 -0.24 -4.07 -3.17
N ALA A 147 0.31 -5.18 -2.68
CA ALA A 147 1.61 -5.69 -3.09
C ALA A 147 1.66 -6.00 -4.59
N LYS A 148 0.56 -6.48 -5.18
CA LYS A 148 0.45 -6.69 -6.63
C LYS A 148 0.59 -5.37 -7.40
N ASN A 149 -0.03 -4.30 -6.92
CA ASN A 149 0.09 -2.97 -7.53
C ASN A 149 1.50 -2.38 -7.34
N SER A 150 2.12 -2.60 -6.17
CA SER A 150 3.54 -2.25 -5.96
C SER A 150 4.47 -3.00 -6.93
N ALA A 151 4.22 -4.28 -7.19
CA ALA A 151 4.98 -5.06 -8.16
C ALA A 151 4.85 -4.51 -9.59
N ALA A 152 3.65 -4.07 -9.99
CA ALA A 152 3.42 -3.41 -11.27
C ALA A 152 4.18 -2.08 -11.38
N TYR A 153 4.12 -1.24 -10.34
CA TYR A 153 4.87 0.01 -10.25
C TYR A 153 6.39 -0.21 -10.42
N HIS A 154 6.97 -1.12 -9.64
CA HIS A 154 8.40 -1.42 -9.72
C HIS A 154 8.80 -2.01 -11.08
N SER A 155 7.97 -2.90 -11.65
CA SER A 155 8.22 -3.49 -12.96
C SER A 155 8.19 -2.43 -14.06
N LYS A 156 7.24 -1.49 -14.02
CA LYS A 156 7.17 -0.39 -14.99
C LYS A 156 8.42 0.51 -14.92
N GLY A 157 8.84 0.87 -13.71
CA GLY A 157 10.07 1.67 -13.52
C GLY A 157 11.30 0.96 -14.05
N LYS A 158 11.47 -0.33 -13.73
CA LYS A 158 12.56 -1.16 -14.24
C LYS A 158 12.57 -1.20 -15.77
N GLU A 159 11.42 -1.46 -16.39
CA GLU A 159 11.30 -1.58 -17.85
C GLU A 159 11.67 -0.28 -18.58
N LEU A 160 11.07 0.85 -18.17
CA LEU A 160 11.31 2.15 -18.80
C LEU A 160 12.77 2.59 -18.64
N LEU A 161 13.34 2.45 -17.44
CA LEU A 161 14.72 2.85 -17.17
C LEU A 161 15.71 1.93 -17.88
N ALA A 162 15.49 0.63 -17.91
CA ALA A 162 16.37 -0.31 -18.60
C ALA A 162 16.49 0.01 -20.11
N GLN A 163 15.39 0.47 -20.73
CA GLN A 163 15.38 0.83 -22.15
C GLN A 163 16.04 2.20 -22.42
N LYS A 164 15.84 3.18 -21.54
CA LYS A 164 16.22 4.58 -21.80
C LYS A 164 17.57 4.99 -21.24
N LEU A 165 17.99 4.43 -20.10
CA LEU A 165 19.20 4.84 -19.39
C LEU A 165 20.48 4.75 -20.24
N PRO A 166 20.72 3.69 -21.04
CA PRO A 166 21.92 3.62 -21.89
C PRO A 166 21.99 4.74 -22.92
N LEU A 167 20.83 5.13 -23.49
CA LEU A 167 20.76 6.20 -24.48
C LEU A 167 21.06 7.56 -23.86
N TRP A 168 20.54 7.80 -22.65
CA TRP A 168 20.81 9.04 -21.91
C TRP A 168 22.29 9.17 -21.55
N GLN A 169 22.91 8.07 -21.11
CA GLN A 169 24.35 8.03 -20.81
C GLN A 169 25.20 8.31 -22.06
N GLN A 170 24.84 7.73 -23.20
CA GLN A 170 25.56 7.95 -24.44
C GLN A 170 25.41 9.39 -24.96
N ALA A 171 24.23 10.00 -24.78
CA ALA A 171 23.96 11.35 -25.27
C ALA A 171 24.86 12.41 -24.62
N CYS A 172 25.28 12.21 -23.37
CA CYS A 172 26.16 13.12 -22.63
C CYS A 172 27.60 12.62 -22.48
N ALA A 173 28.01 11.57 -23.21
CA ALA A 173 29.33 10.95 -23.07
C ALA A 173 30.49 11.80 -23.60
N ASP A 174 30.23 12.73 -24.54
CA ASP A 174 31.21 13.69 -25.05
C ASP A 174 30.75 15.14 -24.79
N PRO A 175 31.16 15.73 -23.64
CA PRO A 175 30.82 17.12 -23.30
C PRO A 175 31.52 18.17 -24.18
N SER A 176 32.51 17.79 -24.97
CA SER A 176 33.31 18.69 -25.82
C SER A 176 32.86 18.72 -27.28
N LYS A 177 31.83 17.94 -27.63
CA LYS A 177 31.28 17.82 -28.98
C LYS A 177 30.87 19.18 -29.53
N ILE A 178 31.45 19.54 -30.67
CA ILE A 178 31.12 20.78 -31.38
C ILE A 178 30.11 20.46 -32.50
N PRO A 179 29.01 21.22 -32.65
CA PRO A 179 28.06 21.02 -33.73
C PRO A 179 28.70 21.14 -35.11
N GLU A 180 28.32 20.27 -36.04
CA GLU A 180 28.85 20.23 -37.41
C GLU A 180 28.79 21.60 -38.11
N ARG A 181 27.70 22.35 -37.91
CA ARG A 181 27.56 23.72 -38.45
C ARG A 181 28.65 24.66 -37.92
N ALA A 182 29.01 24.56 -36.64
CA ALA A 182 30.07 25.39 -36.07
C ALA A 182 31.45 24.96 -36.61
N VAL A 183 31.69 23.66 -36.81
CA VAL A 183 32.91 23.13 -37.45
C VAL A 183 33.06 23.67 -38.87
N GLN A 184 31.99 23.63 -39.67
CA GLN A 184 31.99 24.16 -41.04
C GLN A 184 32.25 25.67 -41.09
N LEU A 185 31.66 26.45 -40.17
CA LEU A 185 31.91 27.88 -40.07
C LEU A 185 33.38 28.18 -39.72
N MET A 186 33.98 27.42 -38.79
CA MET A 186 35.40 27.58 -38.45
C MET A 186 36.32 27.25 -39.64
N GLN A 187 36.01 26.20 -40.39
CA GLN A 187 36.78 25.82 -41.58
C GLN A 187 36.72 26.91 -42.67
N GLN A 188 35.53 27.47 -42.95
CA GLN A 188 35.35 28.53 -43.93
C GLN A 188 36.16 29.80 -43.60
N VAL A 189 36.23 30.17 -42.32
CA VAL A 189 37.03 31.32 -41.86
C VAL A 189 38.53 31.03 -42.01
N ALA A 190 38.97 29.80 -41.72
CA ALA A 190 40.37 29.41 -41.87
C ALA A 190 40.84 29.34 -43.34
N SER A 191 39.96 28.93 -44.27
CA SER A 191 40.30 28.78 -45.69
C SER A 191 40.23 30.10 -46.49
N ASN A 192 39.42 31.08 -46.06
CA ASN A 192 39.18 32.29 -46.86
C ASN A 192 39.96 33.54 -46.44
N GLY A 193 40.80 33.49 -45.40
CA GLY A 193 41.77 34.56 -45.10
C GLY A 193 41.24 36.00 -45.12
N ALA A 194 39.96 36.28 -44.86
CA ALA A 194 39.41 37.63 -44.66
C ALA A 194 37.92 37.64 -44.24
N THR A 195 37.65 38.49 -43.24
CA THR A 195 36.39 39.19 -42.90
C THR A 195 35.10 38.36 -42.70
N LEU A 196 34.72 38.24 -41.41
CA LEU A 196 33.38 37.82 -40.97
C LEU A 196 32.30 38.78 -41.52
N PRO A 197 31.19 38.29 -42.12
CA PRO A 197 29.99 39.08 -42.25
C PRO A 197 29.37 39.29 -40.86
N SER A 198 29.25 40.55 -40.45
CA SER A 198 28.52 40.97 -39.26
C SER A 198 27.03 40.71 -39.44
N ALA A 199 26.58 39.50 -39.12
CA ALA A 199 25.15 39.17 -39.02
C ALA A 199 24.92 37.94 -38.12
N LEU A 200 25.50 37.94 -36.92
CA LEU A 200 24.91 37.15 -35.84
C LEU A 200 23.69 37.92 -35.35
N SER A 201 22.52 37.57 -35.88
CA SER A 201 21.24 38.06 -35.42
C SER A 201 21.11 37.71 -33.94
N ALA A 202 21.30 38.72 -33.07
CA ALA A 202 20.97 38.64 -31.67
C ALA A 202 19.46 38.34 -31.57
N SER A 203 19.11 37.11 -31.22
CA SER A 203 17.76 36.83 -30.74
C SER A 203 17.54 37.72 -29.51
N LYS A 204 16.59 38.64 -29.63
CA LYS A 204 16.16 39.55 -28.55
C LYS A 204 15.57 38.72 -27.40
N SER A 205 16.40 38.27 -26.48
CA SER A 205 15.95 37.82 -25.16
C SER A 205 15.77 39.05 -24.26
N ASN A 206 14.57 39.63 -24.27
CA ASN A 206 14.15 40.57 -23.23
C ASN A 206 13.75 39.76 -21.99
N LEU A 207 14.70 39.41 -21.12
CA LEU A 207 14.39 39.02 -19.75
C LEU A 207 15.46 39.59 -18.81
N VAL A 208 15.06 40.63 -18.09
CA VAL A 208 15.74 41.16 -16.92
C VAL A 208 15.69 40.08 -15.85
N ILE A 209 16.86 39.58 -15.43
CA ILE A 209 16.98 38.81 -14.20
C ILE A 209 16.55 39.75 -13.07
N SER A 210 15.41 39.47 -12.44
CA SER A 210 14.95 40.27 -11.31
C SER A 210 15.99 40.19 -10.19
N ASP A 211 16.31 41.34 -9.60
CA ASP A 211 17.20 41.43 -8.45
C ASP A 211 16.73 40.54 -7.30
N PRO A 212 17.67 39.99 -6.50
CA PRO A 212 17.31 39.19 -5.34
C PRO A 212 16.54 40.03 -4.31
N ILE A 213 15.51 39.42 -3.72
CA ILE A 213 14.64 40.02 -2.70
C ILE A 213 15.52 40.65 -1.59
N PRO A 214 15.38 41.95 -1.30
CA PRO A 214 16.13 42.59 -0.23
C PRO A 214 15.86 41.90 1.11
N GLY A 215 16.91 41.33 1.72
CA GLY A 215 16.85 40.76 3.08
C GLY A 215 16.95 39.23 3.20
N ALA A 216 17.06 38.48 2.10
CA ALA A 216 17.31 37.05 2.18
C ALA A 216 18.78 36.78 2.58
N LYS A 217 19.01 36.22 3.77
CA LYS A 217 20.35 35.76 4.19
C LYS A 217 20.73 34.49 3.40
N PRO A 218 21.97 34.38 2.89
CA PRO A 218 22.46 33.15 2.27
C PRO A 218 22.36 31.98 3.25
N LEU A 219 21.89 30.82 2.77
CA LEU A 219 21.88 29.59 3.55
C LEU A 219 23.33 29.17 3.87
N PRO A 220 23.63 28.71 5.09
CA PRO A 220 24.97 28.29 5.45
C PRO A 220 25.38 27.08 4.62
N VAL A 221 26.55 27.18 3.99
CA VAL A 221 27.13 26.12 3.15
C VAL A 221 27.62 24.99 4.07
N PRO A 222 27.25 23.71 3.82
CA PRO A 222 27.74 22.57 4.57
C PRO A 222 29.28 22.48 4.56
N PRO A 223 29.92 22.00 5.64
CA PRO A 223 31.39 21.94 5.76
C PRO A 223 32.07 21.16 4.64
N GLU A 224 31.36 20.15 4.08
CA GLU A 224 31.85 19.31 3.00
C GLU A 224 31.99 20.03 1.65
N LEU A 225 31.33 21.17 1.48
CA LEU A 225 31.33 21.96 0.24
C LEU A 225 32.24 23.20 0.31
N ALA A 226 32.79 23.49 1.50
CA ALA A 226 33.70 24.62 1.71
C ALA A 226 34.97 24.65 0.82
N PRO A 227 35.56 23.52 0.39
CA PRO A 227 36.75 23.54 -0.49
C PRO A 227 36.46 24.01 -1.93
N PHE A 228 35.19 24.00 -2.37
CA PHE A 228 34.80 24.28 -3.76
C PHE A 228 34.26 25.69 -3.97
N VAL A 229 34.05 26.45 -2.88
CA VAL A 229 33.63 27.85 -2.96
C VAL A 229 34.89 28.71 -2.95
N GLY A 230 35.41 28.99 -4.15
CA GLY A 230 36.64 29.74 -4.36
C GLY A 230 36.66 31.09 -3.65
N ARG A 231 37.82 31.44 -3.09
CA ARG A 231 38.15 32.78 -2.60
C ARG A 231 37.93 33.80 -3.72
N MET A 232 36.87 34.60 -3.63
CA MET A 232 36.85 35.90 -4.29
C MET A 232 37.64 36.86 -3.38
N SER A 233 38.93 37.04 -3.70
CA SER A 233 39.70 38.16 -3.17
C SER A 233 39.13 39.46 -3.73
N ALA A 234 38.92 40.44 -2.85
CA ALA A 234 38.93 41.85 -3.21
C ALA A 234 40.38 42.33 -3.39
#